data_AF-A0A1A9W125-F1
#
_entry.id   AF-A0A1A9W125-F1
#
_cell.length_a   1.000
_cell.length_b   1.000
_cell.length_c   1.000
_cell.angle_alpha   90.00
_cell.angle_beta   90.00
_cell.angle_gamma   90.00
#
_symmetry.space_group_name_H-M   'P 1'
#
loop_
_entity.id
_entity.type
_entity.pdbx_description
1 polymer ?
#
loop_
_entity_poly.entity_id
_entity_poly.type
_entity_poly.pdbx_seq_one_letter_code
_entity_poly.pdbx_strand_id
1 'polypeptide(L)'
;MDYNLSYEFKYELLKVNNGKTNNSAIPTNISKLCGKFAAAVKWMLQTLLYSYFILTMLSCYCDDIPTSEFYNIYDAEDFFINTSQCQIPYVNPLMPEIMESYKPRNTTDCSKYDPLIRIFYNTQTYRYVLHMDMKAVYQYNPANNFTTETDLLKCCYKEIRRSDHKSESDSRFTLSSCKNFPQNFSVPSYIDSLLVFCKLNLTTEIIEEKNAFFLIQTKNRTKHHKVNKTAKIKPALLLWSIDSLSRINFRRTMPYTFEYLMRNKWFELRGYNKVMV
;
A
#
# COMPACT_ATOMS: atom_id res chain seq x y z
N MET A 1 20.06 -9.09 -0.82
CA MET A 1 18.86 -9.49 -1.58
C MET A 1 18.40 -8.23 -2.26
N ASP A 2 18.92 -8.02 -3.46
CA ASP A 2 18.68 -6.86 -4.29
C ASP A 2 17.55 -7.19 -5.26
N TYR A 3 16.49 -6.38 -5.25
CA TYR A 3 15.54 -6.32 -6.35
C TYR A 3 15.28 -4.84 -6.64
N ASN A 4 16.11 -4.28 -7.53
CA ASN A 4 15.79 -3.09 -8.32
C ASN A 4 15.11 -3.58 -9.61
N LEU A 5 13.81 -3.33 -9.75
CA LEU A 5 13.13 -3.38 -11.04
C LEU A 5 12.61 -1.98 -11.33
N SER A 6 13.42 -1.22 -12.07
CA SER A 6 13.02 0.02 -12.74
C SER A 6 12.51 -0.37 -14.12
N TYR A 7 11.23 -0.10 -14.40
CA TYR A 7 10.69 -0.14 -15.74
C TYR A 7 10.54 1.29 -16.25
N GLU A 8 11.32 1.63 -17.26
CA GLU A 8 11.29 2.89 -17.99
C GLU A 8 10.47 2.69 -19.28
N PHE A 9 9.26 3.22 -19.33
CA PHE A 9 8.44 3.23 -20.56
C PHE A 9 8.72 4.51 -21.34
N LYS A 10 9.48 4.38 -22.43
CA LYS A 10 9.76 5.43 -23.41
C LYS A 10 8.68 5.38 -24.49
N TYR A 11 7.84 6.39 -24.58
CA TYR A 11 6.91 6.56 -25.71
C TYR A 11 7.55 7.51 -26.73
N GLU A 12 7.73 7.00 -27.96
CA GLU A 12 8.21 7.78 -29.12
C GLU A 12 6.98 8.10 -29.99
N LEU A 13 6.67 9.39 -30.12
CA LEU A 13 5.56 9.90 -30.93
C LEU A 13 5.95 9.87 -32.42
N LEU A 14 5.38 8.92 -33.18
CA LEU A 14 5.47 8.93 -34.63
C LEU A 14 4.43 9.89 -35.24
N LYS A 15 4.92 10.96 -35.87
CA LYS A 15 4.15 11.85 -36.76
C LYS A 15 3.73 11.07 -38.01
N VAL A 16 2.44 11.09 -38.35
CA VAL A 16 1.93 10.65 -39.65
C VAL A 16 1.47 11.89 -40.43
N ASN A 17 2.14 12.15 -41.55
CA ASN A 17 1.73 13.14 -42.54
C ASN A 17 0.80 12.51 -43.59
N ASN A 18 -0.26 13.24 -43.95
CA ASN A 18 -1.19 12.94 -45.03
C ASN A 18 -0.56 13.18 -46.42
N GLY A 19 -0.91 12.33 -47.39
CA GLY A 19 -0.62 12.55 -48.81
C GLY A 19 -1.32 11.56 -49.76
N LYS A 20 -2.40 12.01 -50.39
CA LYS A 20 -3.03 11.54 -51.65
C LYS A 20 -1.99 11.53 -52.81
N THR A 21 -2.05 10.82 -53.95
CA THR A 21 -3.08 10.18 -54.80
C THR A 21 -2.40 9.53 -56.03
N ASN A 22 -3.13 8.66 -56.76
CA ASN A 22 -3.14 8.42 -58.22
C ASN A 22 -2.72 7.04 -58.79
N ASN A 23 -3.75 6.31 -59.23
CA ASN A 23 -4.02 5.65 -60.53
C ASN A 23 -3.07 4.66 -61.24
N SER A 24 -3.73 3.55 -61.61
CA SER A 24 -3.59 2.69 -62.79
C SER A 24 -2.56 1.55 -62.77
N ALA A 25 -3.07 0.31 -62.81
CA ALA A 25 -2.85 -0.67 -63.89
C ALA A 25 -3.22 -2.08 -63.38
N ILE A 26 -4.15 -2.75 -64.07
CA ILE A 26 -4.33 -4.21 -63.98
C ILE A 26 -3.32 -4.82 -64.95
N PRO A 27 -2.51 -5.80 -64.52
CA PRO A 27 -2.50 -7.05 -65.27
C PRO A 27 -2.39 -8.32 -64.39
N THR A 28 -3.19 -9.33 -64.78
CA THR A 28 -2.90 -10.77 -64.75
C THR A 28 -2.18 -11.35 -63.52
N ASN A 29 -2.93 -11.84 -62.52
CA ASN A 29 -2.47 -12.96 -61.66
C ASN A 29 -3.56 -13.58 -60.75
N ILE A 30 -4.53 -14.29 -61.32
CA ILE A 30 -5.58 -14.98 -60.55
C ILE A 30 -5.00 -16.15 -59.71
N SER A 31 -3.89 -16.76 -60.15
CA SER A 31 -3.23 -17.85 -59.39
C SER A 31 -2.42 -17.37 -58.17
N LYS A 32 -1.76 -16.21 -58.24
CA LYS A 32 -1.09 -15.59 -57.07
C LYS A 32 -2.08 -15.00 -56.05
N LEU A 33 -3.26 -14.56 -56.50
CA LEU A 33 -4.30 -14.03 -55.61
C LEU A 33 -4.90 -15.14 -54.73
N CYS A 34 -5.11 -16.34 -55.30
CA CYS A 34 -5.64 -17.49 -54.56
C CYS A 34 -4.67 -18.00 -53.48
N GLY A 35 -3.36 -18.03 -53.76
CA GLY A 35 -2.34 -18.38 -52.76
C GLY A 35 -2.20 -17.35 -51.62
N LYS A 36 -2.34 -16.06 -51.94
CA LYS A 36 -2.37 -14.98 -50.92
C LYS A 36 -3.64 -15.01 -50.08
N PHE A 37 -4.79 -15.38 -50.68
CA PHE A 37 -6.06 -15.53 -49.97
C PHE A 37 -6.03 -16.75 -49.04
N ALA A 38 -5.50 -17.89 -49.49
CA ALA A 38 -5.34 -19.07 -48.65
C ALA A 38 -4.36 -18.83 -47.48
N ALA A 39 -3.27 -18.08 -47.73
CA ALA A 39 -2.37 -17.64 -46.65
C ALA A 39 -3.08 -16.68 -45.68
N ALA A 40 -3.83 -15.70 -46.16
CA ALA A 40 -4.58 -14.77 -45.32
C ALA A 40 -5.67 -15.48 -44.49
N VAL A 41 -6.38 -16.45 -45.06
CA VAL A 41 -7.36 -17.29 -44.35
C VAL A 41 -6.66 -18.14 -43.30
N LYS A 42 -5.49 -18.72 -43.58
CA LYS A 42 -4.69 -19.48 -42.62
C LYS A 42 -4.18 -18.59 -41.47
N TRP A 43 -3.75 -17.36 -41.76
CA TRP A 43 -3.37 -16.38 -40.75
C TRP A 43 -4.57 -15.94 -39.90
N MET A 44 -5.74 -15.70 -40.51
CA MET A 44 -6.96 -15.35 -39.78
C MET A 44 -7.42 -16.49 -38.86
N LEU A 45 -7.43 -17.73 -39.35
CA LEU A 45 -7.74 -18.91 -38.52
C LEU A 45 -6.74 -19.09 -37.39
N GLN A 46 -5.44 -18.88 -37.64
CA GLN A 46 -4.41 -18.96 -36.60
C GLN A 46 -4.63 -17.86 -35.54
N THR A 47 -4.96 -16.63 -35.94
CA THR A 47 -5.25 -15.54 -35.00
C THR A 47 -6.53 -15.79 -34.21
N LEU A 48 -7.56 -16.37 -34.82
CA LEU A 48 -8.81 -16.71 -34.14
C LEU A 48 -8.60 -17.84 -33.13
N LEU A 49 -7.81 -18.85 -33.48
CA LEU A 49 -7.42 -19.93 -32.56
C LEU A 49 -6.57 -19.40 -31.40
N TYR A 50 -5.63 -18.48 -31.68
CA TYR A 50 -4.82 -17.86 -30.63
C TYR A 50 -5.67 -16.96 -29.71
N SER A 51 -6.62 -16.20 -30.28
CA SER A 51 -7.55 -15.40 -29.47
C SER A 51 -8.49 -16.27 -28.65
N TYR A 52 -8.98 -17.38 -29.20
CA TYR A 52 -9.80 -18.33 -28.46
C TYR A 52 -8.99 -18.99 -27.34
N PHE A 53 -7.74 -19.39 -27.60
CA PHE A 53 -6.84 -19.94 -26.60
C PHE A 53 -6.53 -18.93 -25.48
N ILE A 54 -6.28 -17.66 -25.82
CA ILE A 54 -6.10 -16.59 -24.84
C ILE A 54 -7.41 -16.33 -24.06
N LEU A 55 -8.57 -16.36 -24.72
CA LEU A 55 -9.87 -16.19 -24.06
C LEU A 55 -10.19 -17.35 -23.11
N THR A 56 -9.86 -18.60 -23.48
CA THR A 56 -9.99 -19.77 -22.61
C THR A 56 -8.99 -19.73 -21.45
N MET A 57 -7.77 -19.22 -21.68
CA MET A 57 -6.78 -19.03 -20.61
C MET A 57 -7.19 -17.88 -19.67
N LEU A 58 -7.81 -16.81 -20.18
CA LEU A 58 -8.39 -15.74 -19.34
C LEU A 58 -9.63 -16.21 -18.59
N SER A 59 -10.50 -17.03 -19.19
CA SER A 59 -11.66 -17.58 -18.48
C SER A 59 -11.24 -18.56 -17.38
N CYS A 60 -10.21 -19.39 -17.61
CA CYS A 60 -9.65 -20.24 -16.55
C CYS A 60 -8.91 -19.46 -15.46
N TYR A 61 -8.40 -18.25 -15.74
CA TYR A 61 -7.78 -17.39 -14.71
C TYR A 61 -8.80 -16.59 -13.88
N CYS A 62 -10.07 -16.55 -14.29
CA CYS A 62 -11.14 -15.83 -13.58
C CYS A 62 -11.91 -16.69 -12.57
N ASP A 63 -11.68 -18.01 -12.51
CA ASP A 63 -12.38 -18.90 -11.56
C ASP A 63 -11.67 -19.05 -10.20
N ASP A 64 -10.52 -18.38 -9.97
CA ASP A 64 -9.83 -18.36 -8.66
C ASP A 64 -10.05 -17.06 -7.89
N ILE A 65 -11.28 -16.57 -7.84
CA ILE A 65 -11.72 -15.62 -6.81
C ILE A 65 -12.87 -16.25 -6.01
N PRO A 66 -12.60 -17.05 -4.97
CA PRO A 66 -13.62 -17.45 -4.03
C PRO A 66 -13.92 -16.27 -3.10
N THR A 67 -14.77 -15.33 -3.53
CA THR A 67 -15.24 -14.22 -2.69
C THR A 67 -16.48 -14.57 -1.86
N SER A 68 -17.07 -15.76 -1.99
CA SER A 68 -18.27 -16.16 -1.25
C SER A 68 -18.11 -17.34 -0.29
N GLU A 69 -17.02 -18.12 -0.38
CA GLU A 69 -16.88 -19.35 0.45
C GLU A 69 -16.02 -19.15 1.71
N PHE A 70 -15.25 -18.06 1.79
CA PHE A 70 -14.37 -17.82 2.94
C PHE A 70 -15.08 -17.25 4.19
N TYR A 71 -16.35 -16.86 4.07
CA TYR A 71 -17.13 -16.34 5.21
C TYR A 71 -17.80 -17.45 6.05
N ASN A 72 -17.94 -18.67 5.52
CA ASN A 72 -18.71 -19.74 6.17
C ASN A 72 -17.87 -20.76 6.98
N ILE A 73 -16.55 -20.58 7.10
CA ILE A 73 -15.67 -21.58 7.75
C ILE A 73 -15.45 -21.30 9.26
N TYR A 74 -15.94 -20.18 9.81
CA TYR A 74 -15.67 -19.81 11.21
C TYR A 74 -16.88 -19.65 12.15
N ASP A 75 -18.10 -19.96 11.69
CA ASP A 75 -19.32 -19.83 12.51
C ASP A 75 -19.87 -21.15 13.05
N ALA A 76 -19.10 -22.24 13.01
CA ALA A 76 -19.52 -23.57 13.47
C ALA A 76 -18.77 -24.08 14.72
N GLU A 77 -18.20 -23.18 15.53
CA GLU A 77 -17.64 -23.55 16.84
C GLU A 77 -18.48 -22.93 17.95
N ASP A 78 -19.13 -23.76 18.77
CA ASP A 78 -19.82 -23.29 20.00
C ASP A 78 -18.83 -22.79 21.06
N PHE A 79 -17.55 -23.16 20.95
CA PHE A 79 -16.50 -22.90 21.94
C PHE A 79 -15.16 -22.56 21.27
N PHE A 80 -14.45 -21.54 21.79
CA PHE A 80 -13.05 -21.27 21.46
C PHE A 80 -12.08 -22.29 22.06
N ILE A 81 -12.42 -22.81 23.25
CA ILE A 81 -11.71 -23.90 23.92
C ILE A 81 -12.78 -24.83 24.46
N ASN A 82 -12.70 -26.11 24.13
CA ASN A 82 -13.58 -27.13 24.69
C ASN A 82 -12.76 -28.30 25.21
N THR A 83 -12.40 -28.23 26.49
CA THR A 83 -11.67 -29.30 27.21
C THR A 83 -12.41 -29.63 28.50
N SER A 84 -12.15 -30.81 29.08
CA SER A 84 -12.73 -31.20 30.37
C SER A 84 -12.40 -30.25 31.53
N GLN A 85 -11.29 -29.51 31.42
CA GLN A 85 -10.79 -28.60 32.46
C GLN A 85 -11.21 -27.14 32.21
N CYS A 86 -11.46 -26.77 30.95
CA CYS A 86 -11.75 -25.40 30.57
C CYS A 86 -12.64 -25.38 29.32
N GLN A 87 -13.75 -24.64 29.43
CA GLN A 87 -14.65 -24.34 28.33
C GLN A 87 -14.74 -22.83 28.19
N ILE A 88 -14.43 -22.31 27.01
CA ILE A 88 -14.59 -20.90 26.66
C ILE A 88 -15.58 -20.84 25.50
N PRO A 89 -16.80 -20.34 25.69
CA PRO A 89 -17.79 -20.27 24.62
C PRO A 89 -17.36 -19.30 23.53
N TYR A 90 -17.79 -19.59 22.30
CA TYR A 90 -17.68 -18.66 21.19
C TYR A 90 -18.63 -17.48 21.41
N VAL A 91 -18.15 -16.28 21.11
CA VAL A 91 -18.97 -15.06 21.14
C VAL A 91 -18.88 -14.44 19.75
N ASN A 92 -20.02 -14.36 19.06
CA ASN A 92 -20.10 -13.73 17.75
C ASN A 92 -19.96 -12.19 17.93
N PRO A 93 -18.90 -11.57 17.36
CA PRO A 93 -18.65 -10.14 17.52
C PRO A 93 -19.66 -9.23 16.80
N LEU A 94 -20.50 -9.79 15.92
CA LEU A 94 -21.45 -9.08 15.05
C LEU A 94 -22.92 -9.44 15.37
N MET A 95 -23.21 -9.95 16.57
CA MET A 95 -24.59 -10.24 16.97
C MET A 95 -25.49 -9.00 16.90
N PRO A 96 -26.77 -9.13 16.47
CA PRO A 96 -27.67 -8.00 16.30
C PRO A 96 -27.78 -7.08 17.54
N GLU A 97 -27.89 -7.67 18.73
CA GLU A 97 -27.97 -6.97 20.02
C GLU A 97 -26.75 -6.07 20.28
N ILE A 98 -25.56 -6.54 19.90
CA ILE A 98 -24.31 -5.79 20.03
C ILE A 98 -24.25 -4.68 18.99
N MET A 99 -24.71 -4.95 17.77
CA MET A 99 -24.69 -4.00 16.67
C MET A 99 -25.69 -2.85 16.87
N GLU A 100 -26.82 -3.08 17.55
CA GLU A 100 -27.79 -2.05 17.91
C GLU A 100 -27.18 -0.95 18.80
N SER A 101 -26.31 -1.33 19.73
CA SER A 101 -25.60 -0.39 20.62
C SER A 101 -24.29 0.15 20.02
N TYR A 102 -23.79 -0.45 18.94
CA TYR A 102 -22.52 -0.08 18.34
C TYR A 102 -22.65 1.20 17.52
N LYS A 103 -21.92 2.24 17.95
CA LYS A 103 -21.80 3.50 17.23
C LYS A 103 -20.39 3.63 16.66
N PRO A 104 -20.18 3.38 15.36
CA PRO A 104 -18.87 3.58 14.75
C PRO A 104 -18.48 5.06 14.88
N ARG A 105 -17.20 5.33 15.16
CA ARG A 105 -16.69 6.70 15.04
C ARG A 105 -16.64 7.07 13.57
N ASN A 106 -17.11 8.26 13.24
CA ASN A 106 -16.89 8.84 11.92
C ASN A 106 -15.38 9.01 11.73
N THR A 107 -14.81 8.19 10.86
CA THR A 107 -13.47 8.42 10.34
C THR A 107 -13.57 9.41 9.21
N THR A 108 -12.62 10.34 9.11
CA THR A 108 -12.42 11.09 7.87
C THR A 108 -12.11 10.11 6.76
N ASP A 109 -12.78 10.26 5.62
CA ASP A 109 -12.49 9.44 4.45
C ASP A 109 -11.02 9.60 4.06
N CYS A 110 -10.39 8.49 3.68
CA CYS A 110 -9.05 8.53 3.14
C CYS A 110 -9.05 9.31 1.83
N SER A 111 -7.97 10.03 1.55
CA SER A 111 -7.78 10.65 0.24
C SER A 111 -7.87 9.59 -0.86
N LYS A 112 -8.50 9.95 -1.99
CA LYS A 112 -8.52 9.11 -3.20
C LYS A 112 -7.21 9.15 -3.97
N TYR A 113 -6.35 10.13 -3.65
CA TYR A 113 -5.08 10.37 -4.31
C TYR A 113 -3.92 9.91 -3.44
N ASP A 114 -2.78 9.69 -4.09
CA ASP A 114 -1.53 9.33 -3.42
C ASP A 114 -1.11 10.39 -2.40
N PRO A 115 -0.42 9.99 -1.31
CA PRO A 115 0.08 10.92 -0.31
C PRO A 115 1.13 11.87 -0.90
N LEU A 116 1.07 13.14 -0.50
CA LEU A 116 2.01 14.20 -0.94
C LEU A 116 3.44 13.98 -0.42
N ILE A 117 3.61 13.13 0.59
CA ILE A 117 4.90 12.77 1.17
C ILE A 117 5.07 11.26 1.22
N ARG A 118 6.23 10.79 0.79
CA ARG A 118 6.70 9.42 1.00
C ARG A 118 7.92 9.41 1.90
N ILE A 119 8.07 8.32 2.62
CA ILE A 119 9.27 8.04 3.41
C ILE A 119 9.88 6.71 2.94
N PHE A 120 11.19 6.70 2.73
CA PHE A 120 11.90 5.47 2.39
C PHE A 120 13.23 5.39 3.13
N TYR A 121 13.70 4.17 3.37
CA TYR A 121 14.99 3.92 4.00
C TYR A 121 16.09 3.83 2.94
N ASN A 122 17.05 4.74 2.97
CA ASN A 122 18.21 4.69 2.09
C ASN A 122 19.27 3.77 2.70
N THR A 123 19.56 2.65 2.04
CA THR A 123 20.51 1.62 2.52
C THR A 123 21.98 2.03 2.37
N GLN A 124 22.29 3.03 1.53
CA GLN A 124 23.66 3.53 1.35
C GLN A 124 24.03 4.51 2.47
N THR A 125 23.11 5.42 2.80
CA THR A 125 23.32 6.42 3.87
C THR A 125 22.82 5.95 5.23
N TYR A 126 22.08 4.84 5.26
CA TYR A 126 21.45 4.24 6.43
C TYR A 126 20.52 5.19 7.19
N ARG A 127 19.82 6.04 6.43
CA ARG A 127 18.90 7.04 6.94
C ARG A 127 17.58 6.99 6.21
N TYR A 128 16.52 7.38 6.91
CA TYR A 128 15.24 7.66 6.28
C TYR A 128 15.32 8.94 5.46
N VAL A 129 14.61 8.97 4.34
CA VAL A 129 14.52 10.11 3.45
C VAL A 129 13.05 10.48 3.30
N LEU A 130 12.74 11.74 3.59
CA LEU A 130 11.44 12.36 3.30
C LEU A 130 11.45 12.86 1.86
N HIS A 131 10.50 12.38 1.07
CA HIS A 131 10.37 12.68 -0.35
C HIS A 131 9.00 13.26 -0.64
N MET A 132 8.96 14.51 -1.09
CA MET A 132 7.74 15.16 -1.57
C MET A 132 7.38 14.56 -2.93
N ASP A 133 6.22 13.92 -3.00
CA ASP A 133 5.79 13.22 -4.20
C ASP A 133 5.10 14.20 -5.16
N MET A 134 5.88 14.73 -6.09
CA MET A 134 5.34 15.63 -7.12
C MET A 134 4.38 14.91 -8.08
N LYS A 135 4.44 13.57 -8.20
CA LYS A 135 3.45 12.83 -8.99
C LYS A 135 2.08 12.86 -8.32
N ALA A 136 2.04 12.72 -6.99
CA ALA A 136 0.82 12.88 -6.22
C ALA A 136 0.23 14.28 -6.40
N VAL A 137 1.05 15.34 -6.41
CA VAL A 137 0.60 16.72 -6.66
C VAL A 137 -0.19 16.86 -7.97
N TYR A 138 0.24 16.21 -9.05
CA TYR A 138 -0.49 16.26 -10.33
C TYR A 138 -1.85 15.56 -10.28
N GLN A 139 -2.06 14.59 -9.38
CA GLN A 139 -3.37 13.94 -9.21
C GLN A 139 -4.39 14.90 -8.59
N TYR A 140 -3.93 15.80 -7.71
CA TYR A 140 -4.78 16.83 -7.10
C TYR A 140 -5.10 18.01 -8.02
N ASN A 141 -4.29 18.25 -9.07
CA ASN A 141 -4.54 19.32 -10.04
C ASN A 141 -4.25 18.87 -11.48
N PRO A 142 -5.12 18.03 -12.07
CA PRO A 142 -4.92 17.52 -13.43
C PRO A 142 -4.92 18.61 -14.51
N ALA A 143 -5.45 19.80 -14.21
CA ALA A 143 -5.53 20.92 -15.15
C ALA A 143 -4.21 21.73 -15.26
N ASN A 144 -3.17 21.42 -14.46
CA ASN A 144 -1.86 22.11 -14.47
C ASN A 144 -1.92 23.64 -14.28
N ASN A 145 -2.98 24.16 -13.67
CA ASN A 145 -3.15 25.59 -13.42
C ASN A 145 -2.39 26.01 -12.15
N PHE A 146 -1.07 26.05 -12.22
CA PHE A 146 -0.20 26.43 -11.09
C PHE A 146 0.10 27.94 -11.11
N THR A 147 0.01 28.58 -9.95
CA THR A 147 0.31 30.01 -9.78
C THR A 147 1.81 30.31 -9.77
N THR A 148 2.66 29.36 -9.35
CA THR A 148 4.13 29.32 -9.50
C THR A 148 4.65 27.92 -9.07
N GLU A 149 5.61 27.31 -9.79
CA GLU A 149 6.11 25.94 -9.51
C GLU A 149 6.78 25.79 -8.13
N THR A 150 7.45 26.84 -7.62
CA THR A 150 8.33 26.74 -6.45
C THR A 150 7.60 26.82 -5.10
N ASP A 151 6.35 27.32 -5.07
CA ASP A 151 5.58 27.52 -3.83
C ASP A 151 4.36 26.59 -3.69
N LEU A 152 4.21 25.66 -4.64
CA LEU A 152 3.06 24.79 -4.77
C LEU A 152 2.90 23.86 -3.58
N LEU A 153 3.95 23.09 -3.24
CA LEU A 153 3.96 22.15 -2.12
C LEU A 153 5.00 22.58 -1.09
N LYS A 154 4.54 22.92 0.11
CA LYS A 154 5.39 23.25 1.25
C LYS A 154 5.20 22.23 2.36
N CYS A 155 6.27 21.53 2.72
CA CYS A 155 6.26 20.58 3.81
C CYS A 155 7.21 21.00 4.93
N CYS A 156 6.81 20.71 6.16
CA CYS A 156 7.63 20.84 7.35
C CYS A 156 7.41 19.64 8.28
N TYR A 157 8.41 19.30 9.08
CA TYR A 157 8.29 18.23 10.08
C TYR A 157 8.41 18.78 11.49
N LYS A 158 7.73 18.12 12.42
CA LYS A 158 7.90 18.28 13.87
C LYS A 158 8.39 16.97 14.44
N GLU A 159 9.44 17.01 15.25
CA GLU A 159 9.87 15.86 16.05
C GLU A 159 8.82 15.60 17.13
N ILE A 160 8.39 14.35 17.26
CA ILE A 160 7.49 13.92 18.33
C ILE A 160 8.36 13.40 19.48
N ARG A 161 8.33 14.07 20.62
CA ARG A 161 9.11 13.67 21.80
C ARG A 161 8.16 13.24 22.91
N ARG A 162 8.44 12.10 23.53
CA ARG A 162 7.72 11.71 24.75
C ARG A 162 7.94 12.75 25.84
N SER A 163 6.93 12.97 26.67
CA SER A 163 7.08 13.78 27.87
C SER A 163 8.14 13.17 28.79
N ASP A 164 9.07 13.98 29.28
CA ASP A 164 10.12 13.55 30.22
C ASP A 164 9.54 13.26 31.63
N HIS A 165 8.26 13.61 31.88
CA HIS A 165 7.57 13.31 33.13
C HIS A 165 7.06 11.86 33.15
N LYS A 166 7.71 11.02 33.96
CA LYS A 166 7.42 9.58 34.10
C LYS A 166 5.94 9.25 34.35
N SER A 167 5.22 10.08 35.10
CA SER A 167 3.81 9.87 35.43
C SER A 167 2.83 10.18 34.30
N GLU A 168 3.27 10.82 33.22
CA GLU A 168 2.41 11.28 32.11
C GLU A 168 2.95 10.86 30.73
N SER A 169 3.95 9.99 30.72
CA SER A 169 4.66 9.60 29.49
C SER A 169 3.78 8.85 28.47
N ASP A 170 2.62 8.34 28.90
CA ASP A 170 1.60 7.70 28.05
C ASP A 170 0.50 8.67 27.61
N SER A 171 0.37 9.79 28.31
CA SER A 171 -0.74 10.74 28.13
C SER A 171 -0.32 12.02 27.42
N ARG A 172 1.00 12.30 27.34
CA ARG A 172 1.53 13.55 26.79
C ARG A 172 2.74 13.32 25.89
N PHE A 173 2.71 13.98 24.74
CA PHE A 173 3.84 14.16 23.85
C PHE A 173 4.07 15.66 23.62
N THR A 174 5.30 16.01 23.29
CA THR A 174 5.67 17.36 22.87
C THR A 174 6.04 17.34 21.40
N LEU A 175 5.75 18.43 20.71
CA LEU A 175 6.11 18.62 19.31
C LEU A 175 7.15 19.72 19.21
N SER A 176 8.22 19.48 18.46
CA SER A 176 9.18 20.55 18.15
C SER A 176 8.52 21.66 17.29
N SER A 177 9.24 22.76 17.11
CA SER A 177 8.92 23.72 16.05
C SER A 177 8.90 23.03 14.68
N CYS A 178 8.06 23.52 13.77
CA CYS A 178 8.01 22.97 12.41
C CYS A 178 9.25 23.40 11.63
N LYS A 179 10.02 22.42 11.16
CA LYS A 179 11.23 22.65 10.37
C LYS A 179 10.93 22.34 8.91
N ASN A 180 10.99 23.36 8.07
CA ASN A 180 10.90 23.19 6.62
C ASN A 180 12.09 22.34 6.14
N PHE A 181 11.86 21.54 5.11
CA PHE A 181 12.89 20.68 4.55
C PHE A 181 12.81 20.67 3.01
N PRO A 182 13.96 20.53 2.33
CA PRO A 182 14.00 20.45 0.88
C PRO A 182 13.56 19.06 0.39
N GLN A 183 13.40 18.93 -0.92
CA GLN A 183 13.13 17.64 -1.55
C GLN A 183 14.21 16.61 -1.21
N ASN A 184 13.80 15.35 -0.96
CA ASN A 184 14.71 14.26 -0.56
C ASN A 184 15.52 14.54 0.71
N PHE A 185 14.88 15.04 1.76
CA PHE A 185 15.55 15.36 3.02
C PHE A 185 15.90 14.10 3.82
N SER A 186 17.19 13.95 4.17
CA SER A 186 17.65 12.86 5.03
C SER A 186 17.36 13.17 6.50
N VAL A 187 16.52 12.35 7.12
CA VAL A 187 16.12 12.52 8.52
C VAL A 187 17.32 12.25 9.44
N PRO A 188 17.62 13.16 10.39
CA PRO A 188 18.66 12.95 11.38
C PRO A 188 18.45 11.67 12.22
N SER A 189 19.55 11.01 12.60
CA SER A 189 19.51 9.71 13.28
C SER A 189 19.01 9.72 14.73
N TYR A 190 18.87 10.90 15.31
CA TYR A 190 18.36 11.06 16.67
C TYR A 190 16.82 11.17 16.73
N ILE A 191 16.15 11.34 15.58
CA ILE A 191 14.70 11.52 15.50
C ILE A 191 14.03 10.15 15.37
N ASP A 192 13.36 9.68 16.41
CA ASP A 192 12.67 8.38 16.37
C ASP A 192 11.26 8.48 15.78
N SER A 193 10.64 9.65 15.86
CA SER A 193 9.29 9.87 15.36
C SER A 193 9.08 11.32 14.94
N LEU A 194 8.28 11.50 13.91
CA LEU A 194 8.03 12.80 13.32
C LEU A 194 6.60 12.92 12.81
N LEU A 195 6.08 14.13 12.89
CA LEU A 195 4.82 14.55 12.28
C LEU A 195 5.16 15.45 11.10
N VAL A 196 4.90 15.00 9.88
CA VAL A 196 5.03 15.80 8.67
C VAL A 196 3.71 16.51 8.40
N PHE A 197 3.79 17.80 8.17
CA PHE A 197 2.71 18.63 7.66
C PHE A 197 3.07 19.10 6.26
N CYS A 198 2.22 18.79 5.29
CA CYS A 198 2.35 19.25 3.92
C CYS A 198 1.15 20.11 3.55
N LYS A 199 1.42 21.24 2.90
CA LYS A 199 0.44 22.17 2.39
C LYS A 199 0.63 22.34 0.90
N LEU A 200 -0.40 21.95 0.14
CA LEU A 200 -0.48 22.12 -1.30
C LEU A 200 -1.43 23.28 -1.60
N ASN A 201 -0.91 24.36 -2.20
CA ASN A 201 -1.70 25.53 -2.57
C ASN A 201 -2.17 25.42 -4.02
N LEU A 202 -3.43 25.11 -4.24
CA LEU A 202 -4.05 25.15 -5.56
C LEU A 202 -4.71 26.51 -5.80
N THR A 203 -5.03 26.81 -7.05
CA THR A 203 -5.70 28.07 -7.42
C THR A 203 -7.08 28.21 -6.76
N THR A 204 -7.77 27.08 -6.53
CA THR A 204 -9.15 27.05 -6.00
C THR A 204 -9.22 26.69 -4.52
N GLU A 205 -8.23 25.99 -3.98
CA GLU A 205 -8.26 25.46 -2.61
C GLU A 205 -6.86 25.20 -2.05
N ILE A 206 -6.81 24.94 -0.74
CA ILE A 206 -5.59 24.54 -0.04
C ILE A 206 -5.81 23.14 0.52
N ILE A 207 -4.91 22.23 0.18
CA ILE A 207 -4.91 20.85 0.66
C ILE A 207 -3.87 20.72 1.76
N GLU A 208 -4.30 20.22 2.91
CA GLU A 208 -3.45 19.99 4.08
C GLU A 208 -3.37 18.51 4.43
N GLU A 209 -2.15 17.97 4.48
CA GLU A 209 -1.90 16.58 4.82
C GLU A 209 -1.01 16.48 6.05
N LYS A 210 -1.41 15.61 7.00
CA LYS A 210 -0.72 15.37 8.27
C LYS A 210 -0.39 13.89 8.40
N ASN A 211 0.90 13.56 8.37
CA ASN A 211 1.37 12.18 8.47
C ASN A 211 2.32 12.01 9.65
N ALA A 212 2.01 11.05 10.52
CA ALA A 212 2.91 10.65 11.60
C ALA A 212 3.73 9.42 11.17
N PHE A 213 5.04 9.48 11.38
CA PHE A 213 5.96 8.41 11.06
C PHE A 213 6.76 8.01 12.30
N PHE A 214 6.89 6.69 12.50
CA PHE A 214 7.79 6.09 13.49
C PHE A 214 8.97 5.44 12.77
N LEU A 215 10.19 5.76 13.19
CA LEU A 215 11.42 5.44 12.49
C LEU A 215 12.28 4.49 13.31
N ILE A 216 12.63 3.34 12.74
CA ILE A 216 13.56 2.40 13.35
C ILE A 216 14.98 2.78 12.94
N GLN A 217 15.61 3.65 13.72
CA GLN A 217 16.93 4.19 13.41
C GLN A 217 18.05 3.46 14.15
N THR A 218 19.16 3.19 13.46
CA THR A 218 20.38 2.67 14.11
C THR A 218 21.17 3.82 14.74
N LYS A 219 21.13 3.92 16.07
CA LYS A 219 21.89 4.93 16.83
C LYS A 219 23.34 4.45 17.02
N ASN A 220 24.32 5.28 16.66
CA ASN A 220 25.77 5.06 16.88
C ASN A 220 26.36 3.78 16.27
N ARG A 221 26.73 3.83 14.99
CA ARG A 221 27.49 2.76 14.32
C ARG A 221 28.99 2.69 14.65
N THR A 222 29.49 3.60 15.49
CA THR A 222 30.93 3.68 15.80
C THR A 222 31.42 2.54 16.71
N LYS A 223 30.54 1.75 17.32
CA LYS A 223 30.92 0.58 18.12
C LYS A 223 30.07 -0.63 17.73
N HIS A 224 30.71 -1.58 17.06
CA HIS A 224 30.25 -2.97 16.84
C HIS A 224 29.07 -3.17 15.87
N HIS A 225 29.40 -3.42 14.61
CA HIS A 225 29.30 -4.78 14.06
C HIS A 225 30.05 -4.81 12.72
N LYS A 226 31.34 -5.18 12.76
CA LYS A 226 31.87 -6.01 11.68
C LYS A 226 31.02 -7.27 11.75
N VAL A 227 29.95 -7.34 10.97
CA VAL A 227 29.20 -8.58 10.81
C VAL A 227 30.23 -9.55 10.27
N ASN A 228 30.70 -10.46 11.14
CA ASN A 228 31.51 -11.58 10.68
C ASN A 228 30.66 -12.25 9.59
N LYS A 229 31.10 -12.19 8.34
CA LYS A 229 30.40 -12.82 7.20
C LYS A 229 30.19 -14.33 7.42
N THR A 230 30.89 -14.90 8.40
CA THR A 230 30.84 -16.29 8.88
C THR A 230 29.91 -16.52 10.08
N ALA A 231 29.34 -15.49 10.70
CA ALA A 231 28.40 -15.67 11.80
C ALA A 231 27.07 -16.19 11.27
N LYS A 232 26.64 -17.36 11.75
CA LYS A 232 25.33 -17.96 11.48
C LYS A 232 24.25 -16.88 11.66
N ILE A 233 23.45 -16.63 10.62
CA ILE A 233 22.38 -15.62 10.63
C ILE A 233 21.45 -15.96 11.79
N LYS A 234 21.35 -15.05 12.77
CA LYS A 234 20.37 -15.16 13.85
C LYS A 234 19.03 -14.58 13.35
N PRO A 235 17.89 -15.23 13.62
CA PRO A 235 16.60 -14.65 13.30
C PRO A 235 16.40 -13.36 14.10
N ALA A 236 15.94 -12.30 13.43
CA ALA A 236 15.48 -11.09 14.10
C ALA A 236 13.98 -11.24 14.41
N LEU A 237 13.59 -11.08 15.67
CA LEU A 237 12.19 -11.12 16.10
C LEU A 237 11.70 -9.69 16.34
N LEU A 238 10.65 -9.28 15.62
CA LEU A 238 9.88 -8.07 15.92
C LEU A 238 8.60 -8.49 16.63
N LEU A 239 8.49 -8.14 17.91
CA LEU A 239 7.24 -8.25 18.64
C LEU A 239 6.56 -6.89 18.64
N TRP A 240 5.34 -6.83 18.11
CA TRP A 240 4.52 -5.62 18.10
C TRP A 240 3.21 -5.90 18.83
N SER A 241 2.87 -5.05 19.80
CA SER A 241 1.65 -5.14 20.58
C SER A 241 0.78 -3.90 20.35
N ILE A 242 -0.54 -4.11 20.39
CA ILE A 242 -1.52 -3.04 20.43
C ILE A 242 -2.23 -3.14 21.78
N ASP A 243 -2.00 -2.14 22.63
CA ASP A 243 -2.60 -2.12 23.95
C ASP A 243 -4.08 -1.74 23.87
N SER A 244 -4.88 -2.25 24.81
CA SER A 244 -6.30 -1.90 25.00
C SER A 244 -7.27 -2.31 23.87
N LEU A 245 -6.92 -3.31 23.05
CA LEU A 245 -7.87 -3.91 22.11
C LEU A 245 -8.28 -5.31 22.55
N SER A 246 -9.59 -5.53 22.73
CA SER A 246 -10.12 -6.89 22.86
C SER A 246 -10.28 -7.54 21.48
N ARG A 247 -10.16 -8.86 21.41
CA ARG A 247 -10.34 -9.65 20.19
C ARG A 247 -11.68 -9.36 19.50
N ILE A 248 -12.76 -9.30 20.29
CA ILE A 248 -14.12 -9.02 19.81
C ILE A 248 -14.19 -7.61 19.22
N ASN A 249 -13.62 -6.62 19.93
CA ASN A 249 -13.62 -5.24 19.44
C ASN A 249 -12.78 -5.08 18.19
N PHE A 250 -11.66 -5.80 18.06
CA PHE A 250 -10.81 -5.79 16.86
C PHE A 250 -11.58 -6.25 15.61
N ARG A 251 -12.30 -7.37 15.69
CA ARG A 251 -13.13 -7.88 14.58
C ARG A 251 -14.22 -6.90 14.16
N ARG A 252 -14.83 -6.19 15.12
CA ARG A 252 -15.92 -5.25 14.87
C ARG A 252 -15.45 -3.88 14.35
N THR A 253 -14.38 -3.34 14.94
CA THR A 253 -13.91 -1.96 14.66
C THR A 253 -12.86 -1.88 13.56
N MET A 254 -12.17 -2.99 13.26
CA MET A 254 -11.14 -3.06 12.23
C MET A 254 -11.35 -4.28 11.30
N PRO A 255 -12.52 -4.42 10.66
CA PRO A 255 -12.88 -5.63 9.90
C PRO A 255 -11.92 -5.86 8.72
N TYR A 256 -11.55 -4.82 7.98
CA TYR A 256 -10.59 -4.94 6.87
C TYR A 256 -9.21 -5.38 7.34
N THR A 257 -8.77 -4.92 8.51
CA THR A 257 -7.49 -5.35 9.10
C THR A 257 -7.57 -6.81 9.53
N PHE A 258 -8.67 -7.22 10.15
CA PHE A 258 -8.89 -8.62 10.52
C PHE A 258 -8.89 -9.54 9.29
N GLU A 259 -9.63 -9.19 8.23
CA GLU A 259 -9.64 -9.94 6.97
C GLU A 259 -8.24 -10.05 6.36
N TYR A 260 -7.48 -8.95 6.35
CA TYR A 260 -6.11 -8.94 5.87
C TYR A 260 -5.24 -9.94 6.64
N LEU A 261 -5.28 -9.93 7.98
CA LEU A 261 -4.49 -10.87 8.80
C LEU A 261 -4.87 -12.33 8.50
N MET A 262 -6.17 -12.62 8.42
CA MET A 262 -6.65 -13.97 8.12
C MET A 262 -6.22 -14.46 6.74
N ARG A 263 -6.32 -13.62 5.70
CA ARG A 263 -5.86 -13.95 4.34
C ARG A 263 -4.35 -14.17 4.27
N ASN A 264 -3.58 -13.46 5.09
CA ASN A 264 -2.13 -13.58 5.15
C ASN A 264 -1.63 -14.68 6.10
N LYS A 265 -2.49 -15.66 6.44
CA LYS A 265 -2.14 -16.84 7.25
C LYS A 265 -1.56 -16.49 8.63
N TRP A 266 -2.01 -15.39 9.22
CA TRP A 266 -1.68 -15.08 10.60
C TRP A 266 -2.38 -16.08 11.53
N PHE A 267 -1.66 -16.53 12.56
CA PHE A 267 -2.21 -17.45 13.54
C PHE A 267 -2.86 -16.69 14.69
N GLU A 268 -4.14 -16.94 14.93
CA GLU A 268 -4.89 -16.38 16.05
C GLU A 268 -4.77 -17.30 17.27
N LEU A 269 -4.20 -16.78 18.37
CA LEU A 269 -4.15 -17.47 19.65
C LEU A 269 -5.51 -17.40 20.35
N ARG A 270 -6.39 -18.38 20.08
CA ARG A 270 -7.73 -18.46 20.69
C ARG A 270 -7.65 -18.82 22.18
N GLY A 271 -8.48 -18.17 22.99
CA GLY A 271 -8.56 -18.41 24.44
C GLY A 271 -7.40 -17.87 25.27
N TYR A 272 -6.41 -17.24 24.66
CA TYR A 272 -5.35 -16.50 25.34
C TYR A 272 -5.80 -15.07 25.62
N ASN A 273 -6.64 -14.89 26.64
CA ASN A 273 -7.07 -13.57 27.11
C ASN A 273 -6.28 -13.14 28.34
N LYS A 274 -5.98 -11.84 28.45
CA LYS A 274 -5.50 -11.26 29.70
C LYS A 274 -6.66 -11.22 30.69
N VAL A 275 -6.58 -12.01 31.75
CA VAL A 275 -7.48 -11.88 32.91
C VAL A 275 -6.92 -10.76 33.79
N MET A 276 -7.68 -9.69 34.01
CA MET A 276 -7.34 -8.72 35.06
C MET A 276 -7.80 -9.32 36.38
N VAL A 277 -6.84 -9.65 37.25
CA VAL A 277 -7.05 -10.01 38.66
C VAL A 277 -6.83 -8.77 39.49
#